data_AF-A0A662EL86-F1
#
_entry.id   AF-A0A662EL86-F1
#
_cell.length_a   1.000
_cell.length_b   1.000
_cell.length_c   1.000
_cell.angle_alpha   90.00
_cell.angle_beta   90.00
_cell.angle_gamma   90.00
#
_symmetry.space_group_name_H-M   'P 1'
#
loop_
_entity.id
_entity.type
_entity.pdbx_description
1 polymer ?
#
loop_
_entity_poly.entity_id
_entity_poly.type
_entity_poly.pdbx_seq_one_letter_code
_entity_poly.pdbx_strand_id
1 'polypeptide(L)'
;MRRVSVILAAFSVLSLAGVAQPTEPPVPQLEVEVISVVRELQAAMFYAALAVYAPTPADQRLYCQQVVNLIEGEGGEHFVAEGLRRTPGMLNRLAAIHRAVPPDLPPMKRRAVVLVLNNVRTFLELALEESLASLRKEDVEAGAVHMRKAFAFLFAAWGVEVETPYLGGMWLLLKHLGYQRPMPPGRGHP
;
A
#
# COMPACT_ATOMS: atom_id res chain seq x y z
N MET A 1 62.78 49.32 -7.79
CA MET A 1 61.42 48.74 -7.85
C MET A 1 61.36 47.55 -6.89
N ARG A 2 60.57 47.65 -5.82
CA ARG A 2 60.38 46.59 -4.82
C ARG A 2 59.56 45.44 -5.43
N ARG A 3 60.06 44.21 -5.36
CA ARG A 3 59.25 43.00 -5.45
C ARG A 3 59.42 42.21 -4.17
N VAL A 4 58.40 42.32 -3.33
CA VAL A 4 58.18 41.49 -2.14
C VAL A 4 57.88 40.09 -2.63
N SER A 5 58.69 39.11 -2.20
CA SER A 5 58.37 37.69 -2.35
C SER A 5 57.84 37.22 -1.00
N VAL A 6 56.56 36.87 -0.94
CA VAL A 6 55.97 36.11 0.17
C VAL A 6 55.44 34.80 -0.39
N ILE A 7 55.88 33.74 0.30
CA ILE A 7 55.67 32.32 0.09
C ILE A 7 54.19 31.96 0.29
N LEU A 8 53.65 30.99 -0.46
CA LEU A 8 52.80 29.96 0.13
C LEU A 8 52.73 28.73 -0.77
N ALA A 9 53.34 27.64 -0.31
CA ALA A 9 53.02 26.31 -0.74
C ALA A 9 51.71 25.89 -0.04
N ALA A 10 50.72 25.46 -0.81
CA ALA A 10 49.58 24.72 -0.31
C ALA A 10 49.36 23.50 -1.21
N PHE A 11 49.85 22.37 -0.73
CA PHE A 11 49.38 21.04 -1.08
C PHE A 11 47.88 20.96 -0.77
N SER A 12 47.01 20.57 -1.71
CA SER A 12 46.01 19.52 -1.45
C SER A 12 45.26 19.05 -2.70
N VAL A 13 45.41 17.75 -2.95
CA VAL A 13 44.39 16.76 -3.34
C VAL A 13 43.64 16.98 -4.67
N LEU A 14 44.10 16.22 -5.67
CA LEU A 14 43.27 15.67 -6.73
C LEU A 14 42.09 14.90 -6.11
N SER A 15 40.96 15.56 -5.92
CA SER A 15 39.68 14.86 -5.77
C SER A 15 39.26 14.34 -7.13
N LEU A 16 39.41 13.03 -7.34
CA LEU A 16 38.61 12.30 -8.32
C LEU A 16 37.16 12.63 -8.02
N ALA A 17 36.53 13.37 -8.93
CA ALA A 17 35.08 13.56 -8.96
C ALA A 17 34.45 12.19 -9.24
N GLY A 18 34.33 11.38 -8.19
CA GLY A 18 33.37 10.30 -8.13
C GLY A 18 32.01 10.96 -8.28
N VAL A 19 31.44 10.82 -9.47
CA VAL A 19 30.03 11.12 -9.71
C VAL A 19 29.28 10.25 -8.70
N ALA A 20 28.84 10.86 -7.60
CA ALA A 20 27.91 10.25 -6.69
C ALA A 20 26.64 10.07 -7.52
N GLN A 21 26.48 8.87 -8.10
CA GLN A 21 25.19 8.45 -8.61
C GLN A 21 24.20 8.66 -7.45
N PRO A 22 23.07 9.35 -7.68
CA PRO A 22 21.98 9.27 -6.73
C PRO A 22 21.64 7.79 -6.61
N THR A 23 22.04 7.18 -5.50
CA THR A 23 21.65 5.80 -5.21
C THR A 23 20.15 5.87 -5.08
N GLU A 24 19.45 5.42 -6.13
CA GLU A 24 18.01 5.25 -6.12
C GLU A 24 17.68 4.51 -4.82
N PRO A 25 16.80 5.07 -3.95
CA PRO A 25 16.51 4.43 -2.68
C PRO A 25 16.12 2.99 -3.00
N PRO A 26 16.72 1.98 -2.32
CA PRO A 26 16.44 0.60 -2.64
C PRO A 26 14.93 0.44 -2.61
N VAL A 27 14.35 0.08 -3.77
CA VAL A 27 12.92 -0.22 -3.85
C VAL A 27 12.67 -1.19 -2.70
N PRO A 28 11.80 -0.85 -1.72
CA PRO A 28 11.48 -1.79 -0.67
C PRO A 28 11.20 -3.11 -1.35
N GLN A 29 11.90 -4.18 -0.93
CA GLN A 29 11.83 -5.47 -1.60
C GLN A 29 10.37 -5.74 -1.94
N LEU A 30 10.05 -5.98 -3.22
CA LEU A 30 8.68 -6.01 -3.72
C LEU A 30 7.75 -6.84 -2.82
N GLU A 31 8.28 -7.93 -2.26
CA GLU A 31 7.68 -8.75 -1.21
C GLU A 31 7.26 -7.95 0.04
N VAL A 32 8.16 -7.18 0.64
CA VAL A 32 7.91 -6.34 1.83
C VAL A 32 6.77 -5.35 1.56
N GLU A 33 6.77 -4.74 0.37
CA GLU A 33 5.74 -3.79 -0.02
C GLU A 33 4.37 -4.46 -0.17
N VAL A 34 4.31 -5.60 -0.85
CA VAL A 34 3.09 -6.41 -0.99
C VAL A 34 2.59 -6.88 0.37
N ILE A 35 3.46 -7.38 1.25
CA ILE A 35 3.10 -7.80 2.63
C ILE A 35 2.57 -6.62 3.44
N SER A 36 3.16 -5.43 3.28
CA SER A 36 2.71 -4.24 3.98
C SER A 36 1.30 -3.82 3.54
N VAL A 37 0.99 -3.85 2.24
CA VAL A 37 -0.38 -3.64 1.74
C VAL A 37 -1.35 -4.71 2.27
N VAL A 38 -0.93 -5.97 2.37
CA VAL A 38 -1.75 -7.04 2.98
C VAL A 38 -2.09 -6.72 4.44
N ARG A 39 -1.15 -6.17 5.22
CA ARG A 39 -1.40 -5.77 6.62
C ARG A 39 -2.35 -4.57 6.69
N GLU A 40 -2.24 -3.62 5.78
CA GLU A 40 -3.16 -2.48 5.70
C GLU A 40 -4.57 -2.91 5.28
N LEU A 41 -4.70 -3.88 4.37
CA LEU A 41 -5.99 -4.50 4.05
C LEU A 41 -6.64 -5.14 5.29
N GLN A 42 -5.85 -5.82 6.13
CA GLN A 42 -6.34 -6.39 7.38
C GLN A 42 -6.80 -5.30 8.36
N ALA A 43 -6.02 -4.22 8.50
CA ALA A 43 -6.41 -3.08 9.31
C ALA A 43 -7.70 -2.42 8.78
N ALA A 44 -7.81 -2.21 7.48
CA ALA A 44 -9.00 -1.65 6.83
C ALA A 44 -10.23 -2.55 7.04
N MET A 45 -10.10 -3.87 6.91
CA MET A 45 -11.19 -4.81 7.22
C MET A 45 -11.60 -4.74 8.69
N PHE A 46 -10.65 -4.61 9.61
CA PHE A 46 -10.92 -4.43 11.03
C PHE A 46 -11.72 -3.15 11.30
N TYR A 47 -11.29 -2.01 10.75
CA TYR A 47 -12.04 -0.75 10.88
C TYR A 47 -13.41 -0.80 10.20
N ALA A 48 -13.52 -1.44 9.04
CA ALA A 48 -14.80 -1.64 8.38
C ALA A 48 -15.76 -2.46 9.25
N ALA A 49 -15.28 -3.52 9.91
CA ALA A 49 -16.08 -4.28 10.87
C ALA A 49 -16.50 -3.43 12.08
N LEU A 50 -15.59 -2.64 12.65
CA LEU A 50 -15.94 -1.72 13.74
C LEU A 50 -16.99 -0.68 13.32
N ALA A 51 -16.90 -0.16 12.08
CA ALA A 51 -17.88 0.78 11.54
C ALA A 51 -19.28 0.16 11.38
N VAL A 52 -19.36 -1.14 11.05
CA VAL A 52 -20.63 -1.88 10.98
C VAL A 52 -21.28 -2.02 12.35
N TYR A 53 -20.49 -2.22 13.41
CA TYR A 53 -20.98 -2.40 14.78
C TYR A 53 -20.88 -1.14 15.64
N ALA A 54 -20.65 0.01 15.03
CA ALA A 54 -20.46 1.26 15.75
C ALA A 54 -21.72 1.64 16.55
N PRO A 55 -21.61 2.03 17.83
CA PRO A 55 -22.76 2.35 18.66
C PRO A 55 -23.33 3.75 18.35
N THR A 56 -22.53 4.63 17.74
CA THR A 56 -22.95 6.01 17.41
C THR A 56 -22.56 6.39 15.98
N PRO A 57 -23.23 7.39 15.38
CA PRO A 57 -22.82 7.94 14.08
C PRO A 57 -21.40 8.51 14.08
N ALA A 58 -20.96 9.08 15.21
CA ALA A 58 -19.61 9.63 15.34
C ALA A 58 -18.54 8.54 15.26
N ASP A 59 -18.74 7.43 15.99
CA ASP A 59 -17.82 6.28 15.95
C ASP A 59 -17.79 5.65 14.56
N GLN A 60 -18.97 5.50 13.93
CA GLN A 60 -19.05 4.97 12.57
C GLN A 60 -18.24 5.84 11.60
N ARG A 61 -18.42 7.17 11.66
CA ARG A 61 -17.68 8.10 10.81
C ARG A 61 -16.18 8.02 11.05
N LEU A 62 -15.75 7.94 12.30
CA LEU A 62 -14.34 7.78 12.64
C LEU A 62 -13.76 6.53 11.97
N TYR A 63 -14.39 5.36 12.15
CA TYR A 63 -13.89 4.12 11.57
C TYR A 63 -13.97 4.08 10.04
N CYS A 64 -15.03 4.65 9.45
CA CYS A 64 -15.12 4.82 8.00
C CYS A 64 -13.98 5.68 7.46
N GLN A 65 -13.67 6.79 8.14
CA GLN A 65 -12.58 7.68 7.74
C GLN A 65 -11.21 6.98 7.84
N GLN A 66 -10.99 6.10 8.82
CA GLN A 66 -9.77 5.30 8.86
C GLN A 66 -9.63 4.37 7.66
N VAL A 67 -10.72 3.76 7.18
CA VAL A 67 -10.70 2.96 5.95
C VAL A 67 -10.34 3.83 4.73
N VAL A 68 -10.97 5.00 4.58
CA VAL A 68 -10.66 5.96 3.50
C VAL A 68 -9.19 6.37 3.55
N ASN A 69 -8.69 6.71 4.73
CA ASN A 69 -7.30 7.12 4.95
C ASN A 69 -6.30 6.02 4.57
N LEU A 70 -6.59 4.75 4.85
CA LEU A 70 -5.72 3.64 4.46
C LEU A 70 -5.73 3.41 2.94
N ILE A 71 -6.88 3.57 2.29
CA ILE A 71 -7.00 3.33 0.83
C ILE A 71 -6.32 4.45 0.03
N GLU A 72 -6.63 5.71 0.33
CA GLU A 72 -6.10 6.86 -0.41
C GLU A 72 -4.73 7.32 0.09
N GLY A 73 -4.56 7.36 1.42
CA GLY A 73 -3.39 7.88 2.12
C GLY A 73 -3.07 9.34 1.79
N GLU A 74 -1.85 9.75 2.11
CA GLU A 74 -1.43 11.14 1.86
C GLU A 74 -1.49 11.47 0.36
N GLY A 75 -2.21 12.54 0.02
CA GLY A 75 -2.48 12.95 -1.36
C GLY A 75 -3.85 12.51 -1.89
N GLY A 76 -4.61 11.74 -1.11
CA GLY A 76 -6.02 11.45 -1.35
C GLY A 76 -6.90 12.70 -1.27
N GLU A 77 -7.97 12.73 -2.07
CA GLU A 77 -8.96 13.82 -2.04
C GLU A 77 -9.72 13.87 -0.71
N HIS A 78 -10.00 12.71 -0.13
CA HIS A 78 -10.80 12.55 1.08
C HIS A 78 -9.94 12.21 2.31
N PHE A 79 -8.62 12.25 2.17
CA PHE A 79 -7.69 11.95 3.24
C PHE A 79 -7.78 13.01 4.35
N VAL A 80 -8.02 12.55 5.58
CA VAL A 80 -8.03 13.39 6.78
C VAL A 80 -6.83 13.02 7.63
N ALA A 81 -5.88 13.94 7.76
CA ALA A 81 -4.64 13.71 8.49
C ALA A 81 -4.90 13.59 10.00
N GLU A 82 -4.56 12.44 10.57
CA GLU A 82 -4.43 12.25 12.02
C GLU A 82 -2.96 11.97 12.37
N GLY A 83 -2.25 13.00 12.84
CA GLY A 83 -0.86 12.89 13.30
C GLY A 83 0.21 13.31 12.28
N LEU A 84 1.48 13.07 12.63
CA LEU A 84 2.65 13.53 11.88
C LEU A 84 3.13 12.55 10.79
N ARG A 85 2.67 11.30 10.82
CA ARG A 85 3.10 10.28 9.86
C ARG A 85 2.24 10.35 8.61
N ARG A 86 2.93 10.63 7.52
CA ARG A 86 2.42 10.82 6.18
C ARG A 86 2.80 9.59 5.36
N THR A 87 1.84 8.69 5.14
CA THR A 87 2.07 7.45 4.40
C THR A 87 1.22 7.43 3.13
N PRO A 88 1.78 7.00 1.98
CA PRO A 88 1.00 6.79 0.76
C PRO A 88 -0.07 5.73 0.99
N GLY A 89 -1.25 5.90 0.39
CA GLY A 89 -2.32 4.91 0.51
C GLY A 89 -2.12 3.70 -0.37
N MET A 90 -2.90 2.66 -0.09
CA MET A 90 -2.83 1.39 -0.82
C MET A 90 -2.97 1.55 -2.34
N LEU A 91 -3.79 2.47 -2.85
CA LEU A 91 -3.92 2.70 -4.29
C LEU A 91 -2.62 3.19 -4.94
N ASN A 92 -1.96 4.17 -4.33
CA ASN A 92 -0.67 4.70 -4.81
C ASN A 92 0.42 3.64 -4.73
N ARG A 93 0.39 2.83 -3.67
CA ARG A 93 1.34 1.73 -3.45
C ARG A 93 1.15 0.60 -4.45
N LEU A 94 -0.09 0.25 -4.82
CA LEU A 94 -0.36 -0.71 -5.90
C LEU A 94 0.19 -0.25 -7.24
N ALA A 95 0.11 1.06 -7.56
CA ALA A 95 0.73 1.60 -8.76
C ALA A 95 2.26 1.49 -8.73
N ALA A 96 2.88 1.68 -7.55
CA ALA A 96 4.31 1.45 -7.35
C ALA A 96 4.68 -0.03 -7.51
N ILE A 97 3.92 -0.95 -6.91
CA ILE A 97 4.08 -2.40 -7.07
C ILE A 97 4.00 -2.80 -8.55
N HIS A 98 3.02 -2.27 -9.29
CA HIS A 98 2.86 -2.54 -10.71
C HIS A 98 4.10 -2.13 -11.54
N ARG A 99 4.68 -0.96 -11.24
CA ARG A 99 5.91 -0.48 -11.89
C ARG A 99 7.15 -1.29 -11.49
N ALA A 100 7.16 -1.85 -10.29
CA ALA A 100 8.26 -2.65 -9.76
C ALA A 100 8.22 -4.13 -10.18
N VAL A 101 7.23 -4.56 -10.96
CA VAL A 101 7.15 -5.95 -11.47
C VAL A 101 8.36 -6.26 -12.37
N PRO A 102 9.16 -7.30 -12.06
CA PRO A 102 10.36 -7.63 -12.82
C PRO A 102 10.12 -7.79 -14.33
N PRO A 103 10.95 -7.21 -15.22
CA PRO A 103 10.76 -7.25 -16.67
C PRO A 103 11.03 -8.63 -17.30
N ASP A 104 11.71 -9.52 -16.58
CA ASP A 104 12.09 -10.89 -16.97
C ASP A 104 11.05 -11.96 -16.59
N LEU A 105 9.96 -11.59 -15.89
CA LEU A 105 8.86 -12.51 -15.57
C LEU A 105 8.29 -13.20 -16.83
N PRO A 106 8.09 -14.53 -16.80
CA PRO A 106 7.46 -15.26 -17.90
C PRO A 106 6.13 -14.63 -18.34
N PRO A 107 5.81 -14.56 -19.65
CA PRO A 107 4.65 -13.81 -20.15
C PRO A 107 3.30 -14.22 -19.53
N MET A 108 3.13 -15.51 -19.20
CA MET A 108 1.92 -15.97 -18.50
C MET A 108 1.84 -15.46 -17.06
N LYS A 109 2.96 -15.50 -16.31
CA LYS A 109 3.01 -14.98 -14.93
C LYS A 109 2.81 -13.46 -14.91
N ARG A 110 3.44 -12.72 -15.84
CA ARG A 110 3.23 -11.27 -15.97
C ARG A 110 1.75 -10.93 -16.17
N ARG A 111 1.07 -11.62 -17.10
CA ARG A 111 -0.36 -11.42 -17.34
C ARG A 111 -1.20 -11.68 -16.07
N ALA A 112 -0.88 -12.74 -15.33
CA ALA A 112 -1.55 -13.04 -14.07
C ALA A 112 -1.31 -11.96 -13.00
N VAL A 113 -0.07 -11.49 -12.84
CA VAL A 113 0.29 -10.40 -11.92
C VAL A 113 -0.50 -9.13 -12.24
N VAL A 114 -0.52 -8.72 -13.51
CA VAL A 114 -1.25 -7.52 -13.95
C VAL A 114 -2.75 -7.67 -13.70
N LEU A 115 -3.33 -8.83 -14.01
CA LEU A 115 -4.74 -9.12 -13.74
C LEU A 115 -5.06 -9.00 -12.24
N VAL A 116 -4.23 -9.60 -11.38
CA VAL A 116 -4.42 -9.53 -9.92
C VAL A 116 -4.32 -8.09 -9.43
N LEU A 117 -3.32 -7.32 -9.86
CA LEU A 117 -3.17 -5.91 -9.46
C LEU A 117 -4.36 -5.06 -9.87
N ASN A 118 -4.90 -5.27 -11.09
CA ASN A 118 -6.09 -4.58 -11.55
C ASN A 118 -7.32 -4.95 -10.72
N ASN A 119 -7.52 -6.24 -10.43
CA ASN A 119 -8.64 -6.69 -9.60
C ASN A 119 -8.57 -6.08 -8.19
N VAL A 120 -7.41 -6.14 -7.53
CA VAL A 120 -7.21 -5.55 -6.20
C VAL A 120 -7.49 -4.05 -6.23
N ARG A 121 -6.98 -3.34 -7.25
CA ARG A 121 -7.26 -1.91 -7.44
C ARG A 121 -8.76 -1.64 -7.55
N THR A 122 -9.47 -2.36 -8.40
CA THR A 122 -10.92 -2.21 -8.57
C THR A 122 -11.67 -2.46 -7.26
N PHE A 123 -11.29 -3.47 -6.49
CA PHE A 123 -11.90 -3.73 -5.19
C PHE A 123 -11.60 -2.63 -4.17
N LEU A 124 -10.40 -2.05 -4.17
CA LEU A 124 -10.09 -0.90 -3.32
C LEU A 124 -10.89 0.35 -3.71
N GLU A 125 -11.05 0.61 -5.01
CA GLU A 125 -11.87 1.73 -5.51
C GLU A 125 -13.34 1.58 -5.10
N LEU A 126 -13.91 0.36 -5.21
CA LEU A 126 -15.26 0.07 -4.76
C LEU A 126 -15.39 0.16 -3.22
N ALA A 127 -14.39 -0.30 -2.47
CA ALA A 127 -14.37 -0.17 -1.01
C ALA A 127 -14.32 1.29 -0.57
N LEU A 128 -13.56 2.12 -1.27
CA LEU A 128 -13.47 3.56 -1.05
C LEU A 128 -14.83 4.22 -1.31
N GLU A 129 -15.46 3.93 -2.44
CA GLU A 129 -16.77 4.48 -2.79
C GLU A 129 -17.83 4.17 -1.73
N GLU A 130 -17.89 2.91 -1.28
CA GLU A 130 -18.83 2.50 -0.24
C GLU A 130 -18.49 3.13 1.13
N SER A 131 -17.20 3.27 1.46
CA SER A 131 -16.78 3.95 2.70
C SER A 131 -17.18 5.43 2.71
N LEU A 132 -16.99 6.12 1.57
CA LEU A 132 -17.45 7.50 1.39
C LEU A 132 -18.98 7.60 1.41
N ALA A 133 -19.68 6.62 0.85
CA ALA A 133 -21.14 6.56 0.91
C ALA A 133 -21.66 6.40 2.34
N SER A 134 -20.96 5.62 3.18
CA SER A 134 -21.24 5.50 4.61
C SER A 134 -21.03 6.83 5.34
N LEU A 135 -19.92 7.54 5.09
CA LEU A 135 -19.62 8.84 5.72
C LEU A 135 -20.72 9.90 5.49
N ARG A 136 -21.42 9.82 4.36
CA ARG A 136 -22.54 10.72 4.02
C ARG A 136 -23.85 10.37 4.73
N LYS A 137 -23.92 9.27 5.47
CA LYS A 137 -25.13 8.87 6.22
C LYS A 137 -25.16 9.52 7.59
N GLU A 138 -26.37 9.88 8.01
CA GLU A 138 -26.66 10.30 9.39
C GLU A 138 -27.13 9.11 10.22
N ASP A 139 -27.83 8.18 9.59
CA ASP A 139 -28.33 6.94 10.19
C ASP A 139 -27.24 5.85 10.18
N VAL A 140 -27.00 5.25 11.36
CA VAL A 140 -25.94 4.26 11.58
C VAL A 140 -26.23 2.96 10.83
N GLU A 141 -27.50 2.52 10.79
CA GLU A 141 -27.86 1.26 10.13
C GLU A 141 -27.67 1.36 8.62
N ALA A 142 -28.07 2.49 8.03
CA ALA A 142 -27.83 2.80 6.62
C ALA A 142 -26.32 2.86 6.30
N GLY A 143 -25.50 3.51 7.16
CA GLY A 143 -24.05 3.50 7.01
C GLY A 143 -23.45 2.09 7.12
N ALA A 144 -23.96 1.26 8.03
CA ALA A 144 -23.51 -0.10 8.24
C ALA A 144 -23.79 -1.02 7.03
N VAL A 145 -24.83 -0.75 6.23
CA VAL A 145 -25.06 -1.45 4.94
C VAL A 145 -23.90 -1.19 3.97
N HIS A 146 -23.48 0.06 3.84
CA HIS A 146 -22.35 0.43 2.98
C HIS A 146 -21.03 -0.16 3.49
N MET A 147 -20.78 -0.10 4.80
CA MET A 147 -19.55 -0.67 5.38
C MET A 147 -19.46 -2.20 5.28
N ARG A 148 -20.59 -2.91 5.28
CA ARG A 148 -20.61 -4.35 4.96
C ARG A 148 -20.14 -4.63 3.53
N LYS A 149 -20.51 -3.79 2.56
CA LYS A 149 -20.04 -3.91 1.18
C LYS A 149 -18.56 -3.55 1.07
N ALA A 150 -18.13 -2.46 1.71
CA ALA A 150 -16.72 -2.09 1.78
C ALA A 150 -15.87 -3.23 2.36
N PHE A 151 -16.33 -3.86 3.45
CA PHE A 151 -15.69 -5.05 4.02
C PHE A 151 -15.59 -6.19 3.00
N ALA A 152 -16.67 -6.50 2.26
CA ALA A 152 -16.66 -7.57 1.27
C ALA A 152 -15.65 -7.29 0.13
N PHE A 153 -15.55 -6.05 -0.34
CA PHE A 153 -14.56 -5.65 -1.34
C PHE A 153 -13.13 -5.71 -0.80
N LEU A 154 -12.88 -5.23 0.43
CA LEU A 154 -11.58 -5.35 1.09
C LEU A 154 -11.18 -6.83 1.28
N PHE A 155 -12.14 -7.69 1.62
CA PHE A 155 -11.93 -9.13 1.73
C PHE A 155 -11.59 -9.77 0.38
N ALA A 156 -12.26 -9.36 -0.70
CA ALA A 156 -11.92 -9.78 -2.06
C ALA A 156 -10.52 -9.31 -2.48
N ALA A 157 -10.16 -8.06 -2.16
CA ALA A 157 -8.81 -7.50 -2.41
C ALA A 157 -7.72 -8.25 -1.64
N TRP A 158 -7.99 -8.63 -0.38
CA TRP A 158 -7.10 -9.45 0.43
C TRP A 158 -6.92 -10.84 -0.21
N GLY A 159 -8.02 -11.43 -0.68
CA GLY A 159 -8.05 -12.72 -1.35
C GLY A 159 -7.98 -13.89 -0.38
N VAL A 160 -8.58 -15.01 -0.78
CA VAL A 160 -8.43 -16.30 -0.09
C VAL A 160 -7.58 -17.20 -0.98
N GLU A 161 -6.85 -18.14 -0.37
CA GLU A 161 -6.06 -19.12 -1.10
C GLU A 161 -7.00 -20.20 -1.66
N VAL A 162 -7.83 -19.83 -2.63
CA VAL A 162 -8.68 -20.77 -3.38
C VAL A 162 -8.05 -21.05 -4.73
N GLU A 163 -8.18 -22.30 -5.18
CA GLU A 163 -7.63 -22.77 -6.46
C GLU A 163 -8.27 -22.10 -7.69
N THR A 164 -9.36 -21.36 -7.52
CA THR A 164 -10.00 -20.61 -8.60
C THR A 164 -9.21 -19.34 -8.94
N PRO A 165 -8.56 -19.26 -10.12
CA PRO A 165 -7.63 -18.19 -10.49
C PRO A 165 -8.32 -16.85 -10.81
N TYR A 166 -9.65 -16.80 -10.77
CA TYR A 166 -10.45 -15.68 -11.28
C TYR A 166 -10.82 -14.65 -10.21
N LEU A 167 -10.85 -15.03 -8.94
CA LEU A 167 -11.02 -14.12 -7.80
C LEU A 167 -9.65 -13.92 -7.14
N GLY A 168 -8.76 -13.27 -7.89
CA GLY A 168 -7.42 -12.92 -7.40
C GLY A 168 -7.46 -11.95 -6.22
N GLY A 169 -6.33 -11.84 -5.52
CA GLY A 169 -6.13 -10.93 -4.40
C GLY A 169 -4.66 -10.83 -4.03
N MET A 170 -4.32 -10.03 -3.03
CA MET A 170 -2.92 -9.75 -2.67
C MET A 170 -2.11 -11.01 -2.28
N TRP A 171 -2.75 -12.05 -1.74
CA TRP A 171 -2.06 -13.33 -1.50
C TRP A 171 -1.68 -14.07 -2.79
N LEU A 172 -2.56 -14.05 -3.80
CA LEU A 172 -2.27 -14.67 -5.09
C LEU A 172 -1.13 -13.93 -5.82
N LEU A 173 -1.02 -12.62 -5.61
CA LEU A 173 0.09 -11.81 -6.13
C LEU A 173 1.45 -12.33 -5.62
N LEU A 174 1.59 -12.57 -4.31
CA LEU A 174 2.82 -13.13 -3.73
C LEU A 174 3.21 -14.45 -4.39
N LYS A 175 2.23 -15.35 -4.58
CA LYS A 175 2.45 -16.64 -5.25
C LYS A 175 2.98 -16.47 -6.68
N HIS A 176 2.40 -15.56 -7.47
CA HIS A 176 2.84 -15.32 -8.84
C HIS A 176 4.22 -14.68 -8.93
N LEU A 177 4.60 -13.87 -7.93
CA LEU A 177 5.92 -13.28 -7.78
C LEU A 177 6.96 -14.27 -7.21
N GLY A 178 6.54 -15.45 -6.75
CA GLY A 178 7.42 -16.48 -6.21
C GLY A 178 7.76 -16.29 -4.72
N TYR A 179 7.01 -15.44 -4.02
CA TYR A 179 7.17 -15.20 -2.59
C TYR A 179 6.32 -16.15 -1.75
N GLN A 180 6.80 -16.46 -0.54
CA GLN A 180 6.06 -17.28 0.41
C GLN A 180 5.24 -16.40 1.34
N ARG A 181 4.07 -16.89 1.74
CA ARG A 181 3.28 -16.24 2.78
C ARG A 181 4.04 -16.31 4.11
N PRO A 182 4.18 -15.19 4.85
CA PRO A 182 4.74 -15.23 6.18
C PRO A 182 3.93 -16.16 7.07
N MET A 183 4.57 -17.19 7.64
CA MET A 183 3.92 -18.06 8.61
C MET A 183 3.75 -17.34 9.94
N PRO A 184 2.65 -17.58 10.68
CA PRO A 184 2.55 -17.14 12.06
C PRO A 184 3.71 -17.74 12.87
N PRO A 185 4.35 -16.99 13.77
CA PRO A 185 5.38 -17.55 14.63
C PRO A 185 4.81 -18.74 15.42
N GLY A 186 5.47 -19.90 15.34
CA GLY A 186 5.10 -21.11 16.09
C GLY A 186 4.40 -22.23 15.31
N ARG A 187 4.20 -22.11 13.99
CA ARG A 187 3.82 -23.27 13.15
C ARG A 187 5.05 -23.77 12.40
N GLY A 188 5.50 -24.99 12.71
CA GLY A 188 6.54 -25.68 11.96
C GLY A 188 6.09 -25.99 10.53
N HIS A 189 7.05 -26.08 9.61
CA HIS A 189 6.79 -26.61 8.26
C HIS A 189 6.30 -28.06 8.38
N PRO A 190 5.25 -28.46 7.64
CA PRO A 190 4.97 -29.87 7.39
C PRO A 190 6.10 -30.50 6.56
#